data_AF-A0A3B6FKL7-F1
#
_entry.id   AF-A0A3B6FKL7-F1
#
_cell.length_a   1.000
_cell.length_b   1.000
_cell.length_c   1.000
_cell.angle_alpha   90.00
_cell.angle_beta   90.00
_cell.angle_gamma   90.00
#
_symmetry.space_group_name_H-M   'P 1'
#
loop_
_entity.id
_entity.type
_entity.pdbx_description
1 polymer ?
#
loop_
_entity_poly.entity_id
_entity_poly.type
_entity_poly.pdbx_seq_one_letter_code
_entity_poly.pdbx_strand_id
1 'polypeptide(L)'
;MAPSASTGQKVNLKGYKTLPHAIQLITMMSGTSSASTLTIGDRNKKFRVSRGLTWMVVICIPATFIAITAGSAYRMYNKPIWAAGFPSRLPAVLMLGAYLAVVNLALGYLTLYLPQAPFAVWKALDDVVLRLIGLAAILISGPVLLSAQAWLHIIWACLLGVLIAAILAFCVCLARTYSK
;
A
#
# COMPACT_ATOMS: atom_id res chain seq x y z
N MET A 1 -1.63 -43.23 -55.75
CA MET A 1 -2.96 -43.14 -55.12
C MET A 1 -2.72 -42.84 -53.65
N ALA A 2 -2.89 -41.57 -53.26
CA ALA A 2 -2.57 -41.08 -51.91
C ALA A 2 -3.84 -41.03 -51.05
N PRO A 3 -3.81 -41.44 -49.77
CA PRO A 3 -4.90 -41.18 -48.85
C PRO A 3 -4.73 -39.82 -48.15
N SER A 4 -5.88 -39.14 -48.08
CA SER A 4 -6.16 -37.83 -47.48
C SER A 4 -5.92 -37.81 -45.97
N ALA A 5 -5.32 -36.72 -45.46
CA ALA A 5 -5.19 -36.46 -44.03
C ALA A 5 -5.55 -35.01 -43.68
N SER A 6 -6.70 -34.88 -43.02
CA SER A 6 -7.01 -33.98 -41.90
C SER A 6 -6.74 -32.47 -42.05
N THR A 7 -7.82 -31.75 -42.37
CA THR A 7 -8.00 -30.30 -42.20
C THR A 7 -7.79 -29.86 -40.75
N GLY A 8 -6.69 -29.15 -40.49
CA GLY A 8 -6.44 -28.47 -39.21
C GLY A 8 -7.31 -27.22 -39.07
N GLN A 9 -8.23 -27.24 -38.12
CA GLN A 9 -9.10 -26.11 -37.78
C GLN A 9 -8.29 -25.03 -37.04
N LYS A 10 -8.03 -23.90 -37.71
CA LYS A 10 -7.35 -22.72 -37.14
C LYS A 10 -8.36 -21.92 -36.30
N VAL A 11 -8.38 -22.16 -34.98
CA VAL A 11 -9.23 -21.42 -34.03
C VAL A 11 -8.69 -19.99 -33.88
N ASN A 12 -9.39 -19.03 -34.48
CA ASN A 12 -9.16 -17.60 -34.28
C ASN A 12 -9.71 -17.17 -32.91
N LEU A 13 -8.84 -17.02 -31.91
CA LEU A 13 -9.16 -16.37 -30.63
C LEU A 13 -9.23 -14.86 -30.83
N LYS A 14 -10.37 -14.40 -31.33
CA LYS A 14 -10.75 -12.99 -31.42
C LYS A 14 -11.29 -12.57 -30.05
N GLY A 15 -10.57 -11.73 -29.30
CA GLY A 15 -11.16 -11.08 -28.13
C GLY A 15 -10.28 -10.69 -26.95
N TYR A 16 -8.99 -10.40 -27.11
CA TYR A 16 -8.26 -9.67 -26.07
C TYR A 16 -8.33 -8.17 -26.36
N LYS A 17 -9.35 -7.51 -25.80
CA LYS A 17 -9.35 -6.05 -25.66
C LYS A 17 -8.16 -5.66 -24.77
N THR A 18 -7.14 -5.09 -25.42
CA THR A 18 -6.05 -4.25 -24.92
C THR A 18 -5.99 -4.09 -23.39
N LEU A 19 -5.25 -5.00 -22.76
CA LEU A 19 -4.71 -4.84 -21.41
C LEU A 19 -3.67 -3.70 -21.45
N PRO A 20 -3.71 -2.70 -20.54
CA PRO A 20 -2.74 -1.61 -20.52
C PRO A 20 -1.30 -2.14 -20.41
N HIS A 21 -0.37 -1.52 -21.16
CA HIS A 21 1.04 -1.94 -21.20
C HIS A 21 1.69 -2.08 -19.82
N ALA A 22 1.28 -1.27 -18.83
CA ALA A 22 1.77 -1.37 -17.46
C ALA A 22 1.42 -2.72 -16.79
N ILE A 23 0.24 -3.29 -17.09
CA ILE A 23 -0.17 -4.60 -16.56
C ILE A 23 0.57 -5.72 -17.31
N GLN A 24 0.78 -5.56 -18.62
CA GLN A 24 1.60 -6.51 -19.39
C GLN A 24 3.05 -6.54 -18.90
N LEU A 25 3.62 -5.39 -18.53
CA LEU A 25 4.99 -5.30 -18.02
C LEU A 25 5.15 -5.98 -16.66
N ILE A 26 4.18 -5.79 -15.75
CA ILE A 26 4.14 -6.49 -14.45
C ILE A 26 3.96 -8.00 -14.64
N THR A 27 3.16 -8.40 -15.64
CA THR A 27 2.90 -9.81 -15.96
C THR A 27 4.12 -10.48 -16.61
N MET A 28 4.82 -9.79 -17.50
CA MET A 28 6.03 -10.31 -18.18
C MET A 28 7.24 -10.37 -17.25
N MET A 29 7.41 -9.42 -16.32
CA MET A 29 8.47 -9.48 -15.30
C MET A 29 8.26 -10.61 -14.27
N SER A 30 7.04 -11.14 -14.16
CA SER A 30 6.69 -12.24 -13.25
C SER A 30 6.88 -13.65 -13.87
N GLY A 31 7.73 -13.76 -14.89
CA GLY A 31 7.97 -15.00 -15.63
C GLY A 31 8.31 -16.20 -14.73
N THR A 32 7.51 -17.26 -14.88
CA THR A 32 7.70 -18.61 -14.35
C THR A 32 7.71 -18.78 -12.83
N SER A 33 6.56 -18.57 -12.22
CA SER A 33 6.06 -19.59 -11.31
C SER A 33 4.57 -19.74 -11.54
N SER A 34 4.09 -20.97 -11.53
CA SER A 34 2.67 -21.33 -11.59
C SER A 34 1.97 -20.77 -10.35
N ALA A 35 1.78 -19.45 -10.31
CA ALA A 35 0.96 -18.80 -9.33
C ALA A 35 -0.47 -19.19 -9.68
N SER A 36 -0.95 -20.26 -9.04
CA SER A 36 -2.35 -20.37 -8.66
C SER A 36 -2.85 -18.95 -8.44
N THR A 37 -3.85 -18.52 -9.22
CA THR A 37 -4.40 -17.17 -9.21
C THR A 37 -5.14 -16.96 -7.89
N LEU A 38 -4.40 -16.99 -6.78
CA LEU A 38 -4.89 -16.98 -5.43
C LEU A 38 -5.37 -15.57 -5.17
N THR A 39 -6.68 -15.42 -5.11
CA THR A 39 -7.29 -14.15 -4.75
C THR A 39 -7.15 -13.93 -3.24
N ILE A 40 -7.24 -12.68 -2.80
CA ILE A 40 -7.28 -12.34 -1.37
C ILE A 40 -8.42 -13.11 -0.68
N GLY A 41 -9.56 -13.27 -1.36
CA GLY A 41 -10.71 -14.03 -0.87
C GLY A 41 -10.40 -15.51 -0.63
N ASP A 42 -9.69 -16.17 -1.55
CA ASP A 42 -9.34 -17.59 -1.41
C ASP A 42 -8.38 -17.81 -0.23
N ARG A 43 -7.44 -16.88 -0.03
CA ARG A 43 -6.53 -16.87 1.11
C ARG A 43 -7.29 -16.69 2.43
N ASN A 44 -8.18 -15.71 2.51
CA ASN A 44 -8.96 -15.45 3.73
C ASN A 44 -9.86 -16.63 4.11
N LYS A 45 -10.47 -17.31 3.12
CA LYS A 45 -11.24 -18.55 3.33
C LYS A 45 -10.35 -19.69 3.84
N LYS A 46 -9.16 -19.87 3.25
CA LYS A 46 -8.18 -20.89 3.67
C LYS A 46 -7.73 -20.72 5.12
N PHE A 47 -7.49 -19.47 5.55
CA PHE A 47 -7.02 -19.17 6.90
C PHE A 47 -8.16 -18.89 7.90
N ARG A 48 -9.43 -19.08 7.50
CA ARG A 48 -10.62 -18.79 8.33
C ARG A 48 -10.54 -17.42 9.02
N VAL A 49 -10.07 -16.41 8.30
CA VAL A 49 -9.90 -15.07 8.87
C VAL A 49 -11.30 -14.50 9.17
N SER A 50 -11.58 -14.27 10.45
CA SER A 50 -12.84 -13.63 10.85
C SER A 50 -12.87 -12.21 10.31
N ARG A 51 -13.89 -11.90 9.50
CA ARG A 51 -14.10 -10.56 8.94
C ARG A 51 -14.20 -9.50 10.04
N GLY A 52 -14.80 -9.82 11.18
CA GLY A 52 -14.87 -8.94 12.35
C GLY A 52 -13.50 -8.63 12.95
N LEU A 53 -12.64 -9.65 13.07
CA LEU A 53 -11.27 -9.47 13.55
C LEU A 53 -10.44 -8.61 12.58
N THR A 54 -10.59 -8.83 11.26
CA THR A 54 -9.93 -7.98 10.26
C THR A 54 -10.37 -6.53 10.38
N TRP A 55 -11.66 -6.28 10.56
CA TRP A 55 -12.18 -4.92 10.79
C TRP A 55 -11.58 -4.25 12.02
N MET A 56 -11.52 -4.97 13.14
CA MET A 56 -10.88 -4.45 14.36
C MET A 56 -9.42 -4.10 14.11
N VAL A 57 -8.66 -4.97 13.46
CA VAL A 57 -7.24 -4.73 13.12
C VAL A 57 -7.08 -3.50 12.21
N VAL A 58 -7.93 -3.37 11.19
CA VAL A 58 -7.91 -2.25 10.24
C VAL A 58 -8.28 -0.92 10.88
N ILE A 59 -9.03 -0.91 11.97
CA ILE A 59 -9.36 0.32 12.72
C ILE A 59 -8.31 0.61 13.78
N CYS A 60 -7.96 -0.40 14.58
CA CYS A 60 -7.07 -0.23 15.73
C CYS A 60 -5.64 0.13 15.32
N ILE A 61 -5.08 -0.49 14.27
CA ILE A 61 -3.68 -0.24 13.87
C ILE A 61 -3.48 1.20 13.36
N PRO A 62 -4.28 1.74 12.41
CA PRO A 62 -4.17 3.14 12.03
C PRO A 62 -4.40 4.10 13.21
N ALA A 63 -5.35 3.78 14.09
CA ALA A 63 -5.65 4.61 15.26
C ALA A 63 -4.47 4.67 16.24
N THR A 64 -3.76 3.57 16.49
CA THR A 64 -2.58 3.58 17.36
C THR A 64 -1.45 4.43 16.76
N PHE A 65 -1.21 4.36 15.45
CA PHE A 65 -0.22 5.23 14.81
C PHE A 65 -0.56 6.71 14.96
N ILE A 66 -1.81 7.09 14.72
CA ILE A 66 -2.28 8.48 14.89
C ILE A 66 -2.16 8.92 16.35
N ALA A 67 -2.56 8.07 17.31
CA ALA A 67 -2.51 8.39 18.72
C ALA A 67 -1.07 8.58 19.22
N ILE A 68 -0.14 7.72 18.79
CA ILE A 68 1.28 7.80 19.15
C ILE A 68 1.90 9.10 18.61
N THR A 69 1.63 9.44 17.35
CA THR A 69 2.19 10.67 16.76
C THR A 69 1.55 11.93 17.31
N ALA A 70 0.23 11.92 17.58
CA ALA A 70 -0.45 13.03 18.25
C ALA A 70 0.09 13.23 19.68
N GLY A 71 0.28 12.15 20.45
CA GLY A 71 0.88 12.21 21.78
C GLY A 71 2.33 12.73 21.75
N SER A 72 3.09 12.34 20.72
CA SER A 72 4.45 12.84 20.50
C SER A 72 4.47 14.32 20.15
N ALA A 73 3.59 14.77 19.26
CA ALA A 73 3.42 16.17 18.88
C ALA A 73 3.02 17.02 20.11
N TYR A 74 2.08 16.53 20.93
CA TYR A 74 1.68 17.20 22.17
C TYR A 74 2.85 17.34 23.17
N ARG A 75 3.67 16.29 23.33
CA ARG A 75 4.88 16.37 24.17
C ARG A 75 5.90 17.37 23.63
N MET A 76 6.09 17.40 22.31
CA MET A 76 6.99 18.35 21.66
C MET A 76 6.51 19.79 21.80
N TYR A 77 5.20 20.02 21.73
CA TYR A 77 4.60 21.33 21.91
C TYR A 77 4.73 21.86 23.35
N ASN A 78 4.64 21.00 24.36
CA ASN A 78 4.64 21.44 25.77
C ASN A 78 6.01 21.51 26.43
N LYS A 79 7.07 20.90 25.85
CA LYS A 79 8.41 20.94 26.44
C LYS A 79 9.24 22.09 25.86
N PRO A 80 9.84 22.98 26.67
CA PRO A 80 10.55 24.16 26.18
C PRO A 80 11.72 23.82 25.24
N ILE A 81 12.43 22.71 25.48
CA ILE A 81 13.53 22.21 24.64
C ILE A 81 13.06 21.88 23.21
N TRP A 82 11.79 21.53 23.04
CA TRP A 82 11.19 21.12 21.76
C TRP A 82 10.28 22.20 21.16
N ALA A 83 9.58 22.95 22.02
CA ALA A 83 8.63 24.00 21.70
C ALA A 83 9.31 25.32 21.30
N ALA A 84 10.47 25.64 21.88
CA ALA A 84 11.21 26.87 21.60
C ALA A 84 12.00 26.83 20.28
N GLY A 85 12.10 25.66 19.63
CA GLY A 85 12.94 25.45 18.46
C GLY A 85 12.24 25.73 17.13
N PHE A 86 11.25 24.91 16.75
CA PHE A 86 10.71 24.91 15.38
C PHE A 86 9.28 24.34 15.30
N PRO A 87 8.23 25.17 15.08
CA PRO A 87 6.86 24.68 14.93
C PRO A 87 6.67 23.75 13.72
N SER A 88 7.58 23.78 12.74
CA SER A 88 7.57 22.90 11.57
C SER A 88 7.80 21.42 11.87
N ARG A 89 8.24 21.07 13.09
CA ARG A 89 8.36 19.67 13.54
C ARG A 89 7.00 18.98 13.68
N LEU A 90 5.97 19.72 14.08
CA LEU A 90 4.65 19.15 14.37
C LEU A 90 4.00 18.57 13.10
N PRO A 91 3.95 19.28 11.96
CA PRO A 91 3.50 18.69 10.70
C PRO A 91 4.26 17.42 10.30
N ALA A 92 5.59 17.38 10.48
CA ALA A 92 6.40 16.22 10.12
C ALA A 92 6.06 14.98 10.94
N VAL A 93 5.87 15.12 12.27
CA VAL A 93 5.44 14.01 13.14
C VAL A 93 4.04 13.54 12.79
N LEU A 94 3.10 14.46 12.59
CA LEU A 94 1.72 14.11 12.28
C LEU A 94 1.61 13.43 10.91
N MET A 95 2.35 13.91 9.91
CA MET A 95 2.39 13.31 8.57
C MET A 95 2.97 11.90 8.58
N LEU A 96 3.95 11.59 9.45
CA LEU A 96 4.47 10.23 9.57
C LEU A 96 3.39 9.27 10.05
N GLY A 97 2.64 9.67 11.09
CA GLY A 97 1.54 8.87 11.62
C GLY A 97 0.43 8.70 10.60
N ALA A 98 0.07 9.78 9.90
CA ALA A 98 -0.91 9.75 8.82
C ALA A 98 -0.48 8.82 7.68
N TYR A 99 0.79 8.86 7.28
CA TYR A 99 1.33 7.96 6.25
C TYR A 99 1.20 6.49 6.66
N LEU A 100 1.69 6.12 7.85
CA LEU A 100 1.61 4.74 8.34
C LEU A 100 0.15 4.29 8.50
N ALA A 101 -0.73 5.18 8.97
CA ALA A 101 -2.16 4.92 9.09
C ALA A 101 -2.81 4.66 7.72
N VAL A 102 -2.51 5.48 6.70
CA VAL A 102 -3.05 5.32 5.35
C VAL A 102 -2.56 4.04 4.68
N VAL A 103 -1.27 3.68 4.83
CA VAL A 103 -0.73 2.42 4.31
C VAL A 103 -1.47 1.21 4.91
N ASN A 104 -1.66 1.21 6.22
CA ASN A 104 -2.38 0.13 6.91
C ASN A 104 -3.87 0.09 6.51
N LEU A 105 -4.50 1.26 6.37
CA LEU A 105 -5.87 1.36 5.89
C LEU A 105 -6.01 0.85 4.45
N ALA A 106 -5.05 1.14 3.58
CA ALA A 106 -5.00 0.66 2.20
C ALA A 106 -4.91 -0.88 2.14
N LEU A 107 -4.00 -1.48 2.91
CA LEU A 107 -3.89 -2.94 3.04
C LEU A 107 -5.18 -3.57 3.60
N GLY A 108 -5.77 -2.93 4.60
CA GLY A 108 -7.05 -3.30 5.18
C GLY A 108 -8.19 -3.26 4.18
N TYR A 109 -8.27 -2.17 3.41
CA TYR A 109 -9.25 -1.97 2.36
C TYR A 109 -9.17 -3.07 1.30
N LEU A 110 -7.96 -3.41 0.83
CA LEU A 110 -7.77 -4.51 -0.11
C LEU A 110 -8.23 -5.86 0.47
N THR A 111 -7.96 -6.09 1.76
CA THR A 111 -8.32 -7.34 2.44
C THR A 111 -9.84 -7.49 2.62
N LEU A 112 -10.54 -6.38 2.88
CA LEU A 112 -11.95 -6.37 3.22
C LEU A 112 -12.88 -6.18 2.01
N TYR A 113 -12.48 -5.34 1.05
CA TYR A 113 -13.36 -4.86 -0.02
C TYR A 113 -13.00 -5.36 -1.41
N LEU A 114 -11.76 -5.82 -1.63
CA LEU A 114 -11.32 -6.36 -2.93
C LEU A 114 -10.96 -7.85 -2.81
N PRO A 115 -11.93 -8.74 -2.53
CA PRO A 115 -11.67 -10.18 -2.43
C PRO A 115 -11.18 -10.78 -3.75
N GLN A 116 -11.54 -10.18 -4.89
CA GLN A 116 -11.12 -10.61 -6.24
C GLN A 116 -9.75 -10.07 -6.66
N ALA A 117 -9.15 -9.14 -5.90
CA ALA A 117 -7.82 -8.64 -6.26
C ALA A 117 -6.76 -9.73 -6.10
N PRO A 118 -5.74 -9.75 -6.98
CA PRO A 118 -4.66 -10.72 -6.89
C PRO A 118 -3.87 -10.51 -5.59
N PHE A 119 -3.66 -11.60 -4.83
CA PHE A 119 -2.94 -11.54 -3.57
C PHE A 119 -1.50 -11.02 -3.72
N ALA A 120 -0.91 -11.19 -4.91
CA ALA A 120 0.41 -10.62 -5.24
C ALA A 120 0.48 -9.10 -5.05
N VAL A 121 -0.59 -8.36 -5.38
CA VAL A 121 -0.64 -6.90 -5.20
C VAL A 121 -0.66 -6.52 -3.73
N TRP A 122 -1.45 -7.24 -2.92
CA TRP A 122 -1.45 -7.06 -1.47
C TRP A 122 -0.09 -7.34 -0.85
N LYS A 123 0.55 -8.45 -1.26
CA LYS A 123 1.86 -8.85 -0.75
C LYS A 123 2.96 -7.86 -1.13
N ALA A 124 2.94 -7.36 -2.37
CA ALA A 124 3.88 -6.33 -2.80
C ALA A 124 3.71 -5.02 -2.02
N LEU A 125 2.46 -4.63 -1.72
CA LEU A 125 2.18 -3.49 -0.86
C LEU A 125 2.72 -3.68 0.57
N ASP A 126 2.52 -4.87 1.17
CA ASP A 126 3.06 -5.18 2.50
C ASP A 126 4.60 -5.15 2.51
N ASP A 127 5.22 -5.88 1.58
CA ASP A 127 6.68 -6.06 1.56
C ASP A 127 7.41 -4.76 1.16
N VAL A 128 6.90 -4.00 0.18
CA VAL A 128 7.56 -2.78 -0.31
C VAL A 128 7.13 -1.54 0.48
N VAL A 129 5.81 -1.29 0.59
CA VAL A 129 5.34 0.00 1.12
C VAL A 129 5.34 0.01 2.64
N LEU A 130 4.84 -1.05 3.28
CA LEU A 130 4.81 -1.11 4.73
C LEU A 130 6.17 -1.49 5.33
N ARG A 131 6.75 -2.62 4.91
CA ARG A 131 8.00 -3.13 5.51
C ARG A 131 9.21 -2.33 5.06
N LEU A 132 9.45 -2.16 3.76
CA LEU A 132 10.65 -1.46 3.31
C LEU A 132 10.54 0.05 3.50
N ILE A 133 9.59 0.69 2.83
CA ILE A 133 9.44 2.15 2.84
C ILE A 133 8.97 2.64 4.22
N GLY A 134 8.01 1.95 4.85
CA GLY A 134 7.52 2.31 6.17
C GLY A 134 8.59 2.24 7.27
N LEU A 135 9.39 1.16 7.33
CA LEU A 135 10.50 1.09 8.28
C LEU A 135 11.56 2.16 7.99
N ALA A 136 11.91 2.38 6.71
CA ALA A 136 12.84 3.44 6.34
C ALA A 136 12.32 4.82 6.78
N ALA A 137 11.03 5.11 6.57
CA ALA A 137 10.41 6.36 6.99
C ALA A 137 10.46 6.53 8.53
N ILE A 138 10.22 5.47 9.30
CA ILE A 138 10.33 5.51 10.77
C ILE A 138 11.78 5.81 11.20
N LEU A 139 12.75 5.10 10.62
CA LEU A 139 14.17 5.25 10.97
C LEU A 139 14.71 6.65 10.62
N ILE A 140 14.35 7.17 9.44
CA ILE A 140 14.78 8.50 8.98
C ILE A 140 14.09 9.62 9.76
N SER A 141 12.85 9.39 10.22
CA SER A 141 12.10 10.41 10.98
C SER A 141 12.77 10.78 12.30
N GLY A 142 13.46 9.85 12.97
CA GLY A 142 14.17 10.13 14.21
C GLY A 142 15.22 11.24 14.07
N PRO A 143 16.23 11.07 13.19
CA PRO A 143 17.23 12.10 12.88
C PRO A 143 16.61 13.39 12.34
N VAL A 144 15.61 13.30 11.45
CA VAL A 144 14.95 14.49 10.89
C VAL A 144 14.31 15.34 11.98
N LEU A 145 13.60 14.72 12.93
CA LEU A 145 12.92 15.41 14.03
C LEU A 145 13.89 15.99 15.07
N LEU A 146 15.06 15.36 15.25
CA LEU A 146 16.13 15.87 16.11
C LEU A 146 16.87 17.05 15.48
N SER A 147 16.83 17.19 14.16
CA SER A 147 17.53 18.26 13.45
C SER A 147 17.00 19.65 13.86
N ALA A 148 17.90 20.62 13.96
CA ALA A 148 17.56 22.02 14.23
C ALA A 148 17.22 22.81 12.95
N GLN A 149 16.83 22.12 11.87
CA GLN A 149 16.63 22.77 10.57
C GLN A 149 15.20 22.62 10.07
N ALA A 150 14.49 23.75 10.05
CA ALA A 150 13.09 23.80 9.68
C ALA A 150 12.80 23.30 8.25
N TRP A 151 13.71 23.57 7.31
CA TRP A 151 13.56 23.14 5.91
C TRP A 151 13.56 21.61 5.76
N LEU A 152 14.33 20.88 6.58
CA LEU A 152 14.33 19.41 6.58
C LEU A 152 12.96 18.86 7.01
N HIS A 153 12.33 19.45 8.03
CA HIS A 153 10.99 19.04 8.46
C HIS A 153 9.94 19.29 7.36
N ILE A 154 10.03 20.42 6.65
CA ILE A 154 9.10 20.78 5.57
C ILE A 154 9.27 19.79 4.40
N ILE A 155 10.49 19.57 3.93
CA ILE A 155 10.77 18.61 2.85
C ILE A 155 10.27 17.22 3.22
N TRP A 156 10.53 16.78 4.45
CA TRP A 156 10.08 15.48 4.93
C TRP A 156 8.56 15.36 4.97
N ALA A 157 7.86 16.37 5.47
CA ALA A 157 6.39 16.41 5.47
C ALA A 157 5.83 16.38 4.03
N CYS A 158 6.44 17.10 3.10
CA CYS A 158 6.06 17.09 1.68
C CYS A 158 6.27 15.71 1.06
N LEU A 159 7.41 15.05 1.31
CA LEU A 159 7.68 13.70 0.82
C LEU A 159 6.62 12.70 1.33
N LEU A 160 6.30 12.75 2.62
CA LEU A 160 5.24 11.91 3.21
C LEU A 160 3.87 12.20 2.58
N GLY A 161 3.56 13.47 2.33
CA GLY A 161 2.33 13.87 1.62
C GLY A 161 2.23 13.30 0.21
N VAL A 162 3.32 13.34 -0.57
CA VAL A 162 3.38 12.74 -1.91
C VAL A 162 3.20 11.22 -1.86
N LEU A 163 3.83 10.55 -0.88
CA LEU A 163 3.67 9.11 -0.69
C LEU A 163 2.21 8.75 -0.36
N ILE A 164 1.57 9.49 0.55
CA ILE A 164 0.15 9.32 0.88
C ILE A 164 -0.71 9.46 -0.38
N ALA A 165 -0.51 10.53 -1.15
CA ALA A 165 -1.28 10.76 -2.37
C ALA A 165 -1.09 9.64 -3.40
N ALA A 166 0.13 9.14 -3.57
CA ALA A 166 0.44 8.02 -4.47
C ALA A 166 -0.28 6.73 -4.05
N ILE A 167 -0.29 6.41 -2.75
CA ILE A 167 -0.99 5.23 -2.22
C ILE A 167 -2.51 5.36 -2.43
N LEU A 168 -3.09 6.51 -2.12
CA LEU A 168 -4.51 6.75 -2.32
C LEU A 168 -4.91 6.64 -3.80
N ALA A 169 -4.12 7.25 -4.69
CA ALA A 169 -4.32 7.13 -6.13
C ALA A 169 -4.24 5.67 -6.59
N PHE A 170 -3.26 4.92 -6.09
CA PHE A 170 -3.12 3.48 -6.37
C PHE A 170 -4.33 2.68 -5.88
N CYS A 171 -4.81 2.91 -4.66
CA CYS A 171 -6.01 2.27 -4.12
C CYS A 171 -7.26 2.58 -4.95
N VAL A 172 -7.44 3.83 -5.38
CA VAL A 172 -8.55 4.23 -6.26
C VAL A 172 -8.47 3.53 -7.61
N CYS A 173 -7.28 3.41 -8.19
CA CYS A 173 -7.06 2.67 -9.44
C CYS A 173 -7.41 1.18 -9.29
N LEU A 174 -7.00 0.54 -8.18
CA LEU A 174 -7.36 -0.85 -7.89
C LEU A 174 -8.87 -1.00 -7.69
N ALA A 175 -9.49 -0.10 -6.91
CA ALA A 175 -10.93 -0.10 -6.70
C ALA A 175 -11.67 -0.01 -8.04
N ARG A 176 -11.29 0.89 -8.94
CA ARG A 176 -11.91 0.99 -10.29
C ARG A 176 -11.71 -0.26 -11.15
N THR A 177 -10.61 -0.98 -10.95
CA THR A 177 -10.29 -2.18 -11.76
C THR A 177 -11.03 -3.43 -11.27
N TYR A 178 -11.21 -3.56 -9.94
CA TYR A 178 -11.69 -4.78 -9.31
C TYR A 178 -13.02 -4.63 -8.55
N SER A 179 -13.58 -3.43 -8.43
CA SER A 179 -14.94 -3.19 -7.95
C SER A 179 -15.91 -3.47 -9.10
N LYS A 180 -16.18 -4.75 -9.36
CA LYS A 180 -17.29 -5.20 -10.21
C LYS A 180 -18.40 -5.78 -9.35
#